data_AF-M0MKJ5-F1
#
_entry.id   AF-M0MKJ5-F1
#
_cell.length_a   1.000
_cell.length_b   1.000
_cell.length_c   1.000
_cell.angle_alpha   90.00
_cell.angle_beta   90.00
_cell.angle_gamma   90.00
#
_symmetry.space_group_name_H-M   'P 1'
#
loop_
_entity.id
_entity.type
_entity.pdbx_description
1 polymer ?
#
loop_
_entity_poly.entity_id
_entity_poly.type
_entity_poly.pdbx_seq_one_letter_code
_entity_poly.pdbx_strand_id
1 'polypeptide(L)'
;MTTRPKLKTDGNFLPGLIALALFGVFAAVFLTASFPDPTGFAGDGSITASIGYAMFNLPGGVHPSEGFLVAFIVIAVVLDAALDASVMLAKTEEDGRIAGALRFGSNSTDDATDDSSARTDGGRDRSRGEEGR
;
A
#
# COMPACT_ATOMS: atom_id res chain seq x y z
N MET A 1 -41.61 -13.22 3.57
CA MET A 1 -41.01 -14.55 3.79
C MET A 1 -39.54 -14.45 3.43
N THR A 2 -38.63 -14.53 4.39
CA THR A 2 -37.19 -14.49 4.12
C THR A 2 -36.62 -15.90 4.25
N THR A 3 -36.13 -16.42 3.13
CA THR A 3 -35.49 -17.74 3.07
C THR A 3 -34.28 -17.74 3.99
N ARG A 4 -34.23 -18.68 4.94
CA ARG A 4 -33.08 -18.86 5.83
C ARG A 4 -31.87 -19.34 5.01
N PRO A 5 -30.68 -18.73 5.16
CA PRO A 5 -29.48 -19.19 4.48
C PRO A 5 -29.14 -20.61 4.94
N LYS A 6 -29.15 -21.56 4.00
CA LYS A 6 -28.69 -22.93 4.22
C LYS A 6 -27.22 -23.01 3.84
N LEU A 7 -26.38 -23.50 4.76
CA LEU A 7 -24.99 -23.81 4.46
C LEU A 7 -24.96 -24.89 3.37
N LYS A 8 -24.18 -24.67 2.30
CA LYS A 8 -24.00 -25.64 1.21
C LYS A 8 -23.11 -26.77 1.72
N THR A 9 -23.71 -27.76 2.36
CA THR A 9 -23.04 -28.97 2.87
C THR A 9 -22.70 -29.98 1.76
N ASP A 10 -23.18 -29.77 0.54
CA ASP A 10 -22.89 -30.62 -0.64
C ASP A 10 -21.56 -30.26 -1.34
N GLY A 11 -20.61 -29.69 -0.59
CA GLY A 11 -19.30 -29.32 -1.10
C GLY A 11 -18.33 -30.50 -1.08
N ASN A 12 -17.45 -30.60 -2.08
CA ASN A 12 -16.38 -31.58 -2.08
C ASN A 12 -15.38 -31.25 -0.96
N PHE A 13 -15.33 -32.04 0.12
CA PHE A 13 -14.39 -31.84 1.24
C PHE A 13 -12.96 -32.26 0.92
N LEU A 14 -12.75 -32.89 -0.24
CA LEU A 14 -11.45 -33.38 -0.70
C LEU A 14 -10.35 -32.30 -0.70
N PRO A 15 -10.57 -31.04 -1.17
CA PRO A 15 -9.55 -30.00 -1.12
C PRO A 15 -9.18 -29.60 0.31
N GLY A 16 -10.16 -29.58 1.23
CA GLY A 16 -9.92 -29.28 2.64
C GLY A 16 -9.10 -30.38 3.33
N LEU A 17 -9.37 -31.64 3.00
CA LEU A 17 -8.60 -32.78 3.49
C LEU A 17 -7.14 -32.72 2.98
N ILE A 18 -6.94 -32.40 1.70
CA ILE A 18 -5.61 -32.24 1.10
C ILE A 18 -4.85 -31.11 1.79
N ALA A 19 -5.49 -29.97 2.06
CA ALA A 19 -4.88 -28.86 2.77
C ALA A 19 -4.46 -29.25 4.20
N LEU A 20 -5.30 -30.01 4.91
CA LEU A 20 -4.97 -30.50 6.26
C LEU A 20 -3.81 -31.50 6.23
N ALA A 21 -3.77 -32.37 5.23
CA ALA A 21 -2.66 -33.30 5.03
C ALA A 21 -1.35 -32.54 4.76
N LEU A 22 -1.36 -31.55 3.87
CA LEU A 22 -0.19 -30.71 3.58
C LEU A 22 0.26 -29.92 4.81
N PHE A 23 -0.68 -29.39 5.59
CA PHE A 23 -0.39 -28.74 6.87
C PHE A 23 0.31 -29.70 7.85
N GLY A 24 -0.17 -30.94 7.96
CA GLY A 24 0.47 -31.97 8.78
C GLY A 24 1.90 -32.28 8.33
N VAL A 25 2.16 -32.32 7.03
CA VAL A 25 3.51 -32.46 6.47
C VAL A 25 4.40 -31.29 6.88
N PHE A 26 3.95 -30.05 6.71
CA PHE A 26 4.73 -28.88 7.12
C PHE A 26 4.97 -28.83 8.63
N ALA A 27 3.96 -29.16 9.44
CA ALA A 27 4.11 -29.26 10.88
C ALA A 27 5.19 -30.29 11.23
N ALA A 28 5.11 -31.50 10.68
CA ALA A 28 6.11 -32.54 10.90
C ALA A 28 7.52 -32.06 10.50
N VAL A 29 7.69 -31.44 9.34
CA VAL A 29 8.97 -30.86 8.90
C VAL A 29 9.49 -29.82 9.89
N PHE A 30 8.67 -28.87 10.32
CA PHE A 30 9.12 -27.81 11.24
C PHE A 30 9.43 -28.32 12.65
N LEU A 31 8.67 -29.30 13.13
CA LEU A 31 8.89 -29.93 14.44
C LEU A 31 10.10 -30.86 14.46
N THR A 32 10.46 -31.45 13.32
CA THR A 32 11.59 -32.40 13.21
C THR A 32 12.85 -31.77 12.63
N ALA A 33 12.74 -30.57 12.07
CA ALA A 33 13.88 -29.82 11.58
C ALA A 33 14.84 -29.52 12.74
N SER A 34 16.06 -30.04 12.64
CA SER A 34 17.15 -29.68 13.52
C SER A 34 18.04 -28.70 12.76
N PHE A 35 18.21 -27.52 13.34
CA PHE A 35 19.18 -26.54 12.86
C PHE A 35 20.45 -26.65 13.71
N PRO A 36 21.64 -26.57 13.10
CA PRO A 36 22.88 -26.37 13.84
C PRO A 36 22.82 -25.10 14.70
N ASP A 37 23.79 -24.94 15.60
CA ASP A 37 23.91 -23.70 16.37
C ASP A 37 23.91 -22.48 15.43
N PRO A 38 23.11 -21.44 15.74
CA PRO A 38 22.98 -20.27 14.88
C PRO A 38 24.34 -19.62 14.73
N THR A 39 24.95 -19.86 13.57
CA THR A 39 26.20 -19.27 13.17
C THR A 39 25.85 -17.91 12.57
N GLY A 40 25.89 -16.88 13.40
CA GLY A 40 25.82 -15.50 12.93
C GLY A 40 26.96 -15.21 11.95
N PHE A 41 26.93 -14.02 11.33
CA PHE A 41 28.05 -13.59 10.50
C PHE A 41 29.33 -13.54 11.35
N ALA A 42 30.39 -14.21 10.87
CA ALA A 42 31.68 -14.20 11.53
C ALA A 42 32.34 -12.83 11.35
N GLY A 43 32.62 -12.14 12.47
CA GLY A 43 33.34 -10.86 12.48
C GLY A 43 32.57 -9.72 13.14
N ASP A 44 33.33 -8.73 13.60
CA ASP A 44 32.80 -7.54 14.25
C ASP A 44 32.35 -6.54 13.17
N GLY A 45 31.05 -6.45 12.88
CA GLY A 45 30.56 -5.55 11.84
C GLY A 45 29.03 -5.52 11.73
N SER A 46 28.49 -4.34 11.39
CA SER A 46 27.07 -4.22 11.07
C SER A 46 26.82 -4.66 9.63
N ILE A 47 26.05 -5.73 9.46
CA ILE A 47 25.57 -6.21 8.16
C ILE A 47 24.70 -5.13 7.50
N THR A 48 23.81 -4.51 8.29
CA THR A 48 22.96 -3.42 7.83
C THR A 48 23.77 -2.25 7.30
N ALA A 49 24.87 -1.88 7.98
CA ALA A 49 25.76 -0.83 7.49
C ALA A 49 26.46 -1.24 6.19
N SER A 50 26.94 -2.48 6.11
CA SER A 50 27.61 -3.00 4.91
C SER A 50 26.66 -3.02 3.70
N ILE A 51 25.39 -3.39 3.90
CA ILE A 51 24.34 -3.30 2.88
C ILE A 51 24.13 -1.85 2.44
N GLY A 52 24.04 -0.91 3.39
CA GLY A 52 23.90 0.52 3.08
C GLY A 52 25.06 1.05 2.23
N TYR A 53 26.30 0.70 2.57
CA TYR A 53 27.48 1.06 1.77
C TYR A 53 27.42 0.46 0.36
N ALA A 54 27.05 -0.83 0.24
CA ALA A 54 26.93 -1.51 -1.05
C ALA A 54 25.84 -0.92 -1.96
N MET A 55 24.69 -0.51 -1.39
CA MET A 55 23.58 0.11 -2.13
C MET A 55 24.00 1.39 -2.86
N PHE A 56 24.89 2.18 -2.26
CA PHE A 56 25.35 3.44 -2.84
C PHE A 56 26.75 3.35 -3.47
N ASN A 57 27.30 2.13 -3.59
CA ASN A 57 28.64 1.87 -4.09
C ASN A 57 29.72 2.68 -3.34
N LEU A 58 29.57 2.79 -2.02
CA LEU A 58 30.46 3.53 -1.13
C LEU A 58 31.46 2.60 -0.43
N PRO A 59 32.68 3.07 -0.14
CA PRO A 59 33.60 2.34 0.75
C PRO A 59 33.11 2.42 2.20
N GLY A 60 33.36 1.37 2.99
CA GLY A 60 33.07 1.37 4.45
C GLY A 60 32.36 0.14 4.99
N GLY A 61 31.92 -0.78 4.13
CA GLY A 61 31.39 -2.08 4.56
C GLY A 61 32.49 -2.97 5.12
N VAL A 62 32.26 -3.52 6.32
CA VAL A 62 33.16 -4.52 6.93
C VAL A 62 33.07 -5.86 6.20
N HIS A 63 31.90 -6.15 5.62
CA HIS A 63 31.68 -7.36 4.84
C HIS A 63 31.82 -7.08 3.34
N PRO A 64 32.61 -7.89 2.61
CA PRO A 64 32.79 -7.72 1.17
C PRO A 64 31.46 -7.97 0.45
N SER A 65 31.09 -7.05 -0.44
CA SER A 65 29.86 -7.11 -1.23
C SER A 65 30.05 -6.36 -2.55
N GLU A 66 29.28 -6.76 -3.57
CA GLU A 66 29.22 -6.05 -4.84
C GLU A 66 28.35 -4.79 -4.71
N GLY A 67 28.64 -3.76 -5.50
CA GLY A 67 27.82 -2.55 -5.52
C GLY A 67 26.47 -2.77 -6.20
N PHE A 68 25.39 -2.32 -5.58
CA PHE A 68 24.01 -2.48 -6.10
C PHE A 68 23.38 -1.17 -6.55
N LEU A 69 24.18 -0.14 -6.82
CA LEU A 69 23.69 1.20 -7.16
C LEU A 69 22.73 1.19 -8.35
N VAL A 70 23.05 0.44 -9.41
CA VAL A 70 22.17 0.34 -10.59
C VAL A 70 20.84 -0.30 -10.20
N ALA A 71 20.85 -1.38 -9.43
CA ALA A 71 19.63 -2.04 -8.97
C ALA A 71 18.78 -1.11 -8.08
N PHE A 72 19.41 -0.34 -7.19
CA PHE A 72 18.73 0.66 -6.36
C PHE A 72 17.99 1.71 -7.21
N ILE A 73 18.63 2.24 -8.24
CA ILE A 73 18.01 3.21 -9.15
C ILE A 73 16.88 2.57 -9.97
N VAL A 74 17.07 1.35 -10.47
CA VAL A 74 16.02 0.62 -11.19
C VAL A 74 14.79 0.41 -10.31
N ILE A 75 14.97 0.01 -9.04
CA ILE A 75 13.87 -0.13 -8.09
C ILE A 75 13.13 1.19 -7.91
N ALA A 76 13.84 2.32 -7.78
CA ALA A 76 13.21 3.63 -7.66
C ALA A 76 12.32 3.96 -8.86
N VAL A 77 12.82 3.75 -10.09
CA VAL A 77 12.05 3.96 -11.33
C VAL A 77 10.85 3.01 -11.43
N VAL A 78 11.03 1.75 -11.06
CA VAL A 78 9.93 0.76 -11.08
C VAL A 78 8.86 1.11 -10.07
N LEU A 79 9.23 1.54 -8.86
CA LEU A 79 8.28 1.94 -7.83
C LEU A 79 7.48 3.19 -8.24
N ASP A 80 8.12 4.16 -8.90
CA ASP A 80 7.48 5.36 -9.44
C ASP A 80 6.43 4.98 -10.51
N ALA A 81 6.84 4.20 -11.51
CA ALA A 81 5.93 3.72 -12.56
C ALA A 81 4.80 2.82 -12.00
N ALA A 82 5.09 1.99 -11.01
CA ALA A 82 4.09 1.15 -10.36
C ALA A 82 3.07 1.98 -9.58
N LEU A 83 3.51 3.05 -8.91
CA LEU A 83 2.62 3.99 -8.23
C LEU A 83 1.70 4.68 -9.24
N ASP A 84 2.24 5.23 -10.31
CA ASP A 84 1.47 5.85 -11.38
C ASP A 84 0.47 4.89 -12.02
N ALA A 85 0.91 3.66 -12.33
CA ALA A 85 0.03 2.63 -12.88
C ALA A 85 -1.08 2.24 -11.90
N SER A 86 -0.77 2.13 -10.61
CA SER A 86 -1.76 1.80 -9.57
C SER A 86 -2.81 2.90 -9.44
N VAL A 87 -2.40 4.17 -9.50
CA VAL A 87 -3.30 5.33 -9.45
C VAL A 87 -4.13 5.42 -10.73
N MET A 88 -3.52 5.22 -11.89
CA MET A 88 -4.22 5.19 -13.19
C MET A 88 -5.31 4.10 -13.19
N LEU A 89 -4.99 2.89 -12.73
CA LEU A 89 -5.94 1.77 -12.68
C LEU A 89 -7.02 1.96 -11.62
N ALA A 90 -6.70 2.59 -10.49
CA ALA A 90 -7.66 2.86 -9.43
C ALA A 90 -8.69 3.94 -9.82
N LYS A 91 -8.33 4.84 -10.74
CA LYS A 91 -9.25 5.86 -11.24
C LYS A 91 -10.28 5.21 -12.16
N THR A 92 -11.51 5.12 -11.66
CA THR A 92 -12.68 4.78 -12.47
C THR A 92 -13.18 6.01 -13.21
N GLU A 93 -13.37 5.90 -14.52
CA GLU A 93 -13.97 6.94 -15.36
C GLU A 93 -15.37 6.49 -15.79
N GLU A 94 -16.38 7.34 -15.59
CA GLU A 94 -17.74 7.15 -16.10
C GLU A 94 -18.07 8.36 -16.98
N ASP A 95 -18.43 8.13 -18.24
CA ASP A 95 -18.77 9.17 -19.23
C ASP A 95 -17.72 10.29 -19.39
N GLY A 96 -16.42 9.95 -19.38
CA GLY A 96 -15.34 10.92 -19.53
C GLY A 96 -15.15 11.87 -18.34
N ARG A 97 -15.82 11.59 -17.22
CA ARG A 97 -15.65 12.27 -15.93
C ARG A 97 -14.99 11.29 -14.97
N ILE A 98 -14.02 11.77 -14.19
CA ILE A 98 -13.40 10.95 -13.13
C ILE A 98 -14.48 10.65 -12.09
N ALA A 99 -15.00 9.43 -12.10
CA ALA A 99 -16.05 8.96 -11.20
C ALA A 99 -15.38 8.55 -9.89
N GLY A 100 -15.11 9.54 -9.04
CA GLY A 100 -14.52 9.31 -7.73
C GLY A 100 -15.53 8.71 -6.75
N ALA A 101 -15.18 7.59 -6.12
CA ALA A 101 -15.84 7.02 -4.94
C ALA A 101 -15.79 7.94 -3.68
N LEU A 102 -15.28 9.16 -3.81
CA LEU A 102 -15.20 10.18 -2.76
C LEU A 102 -16.28 11.28 -2.91
N ARG A 103 -17.47 10.95 -3.45
CA ARG A 103 -18.67 11.78 -3.19
C ARG A 103 -19.06 11.65 -1.71
N PHE A 104 -18.36 12.36 -0.84
CA PHE A 104 -18.84 12.62 0.51
C PHE A 104 -19.93 13.68 0.42
N GLY A 105 -21.16 13.23 0.14
CA GLY A 105 -22.42 13.93 0.40
C GLY A 105 -22.47 15.42 0.08
N SER A 106 -22.36 15.84 -1.18
CA SER A 106 -23.13 17.01 -1.61
C SER A 106 -24.52 16.52 -1.97
N ASN A 107 -25.44 16.57 -1.01
CA ASN A 107 -26.85 16.40 -1.30
C ASN A 107 -27.24 17.40 -2.38
N SER A 108 -27.85 16.88 -3.44
CA SER A 108 -28.52 17.64 -4.47
C SER A 108 -29.57 18.54 -3.82
N THR A 109 -29.28 19.83 -3.76
CA THR A 109 -30.31 20.84 -3.64
C THR A 109 -29.99 21.95 -4.63
N ASP A 110 -30.91 22.08 -5.58
CA ASP A 110 -31.19 23.23 -6.42
C ASP A 110 -30.22 23.58 -7.56
N ASP A 111 -30.74 23.29 -8.75
CA ASP A 111 -30.79 24.20 -9.89
C ASP A 111 -30.59 25.68 -9.50
N ALA A 112 -29.40 26.20 -9.77
CA ALA A 112 -29.20 27.56 -10.24
C ALA A 112 -27.77 27.71 -10.77
N THR A 113 -27.68 28.11 -12.04
CA THR A 113 -26.56 28.87 -12.62
C THR A 113 -25.71 29.59 -11.57
N ASP A 114 -24.44 29.19 -11.38
CA ASP A 114 -23.43 30.19 -11.05
C ASP A 114 -21.99 29.75 -11.38
N ASP A 115 -21.28 30.72 -11.93
CA ASP A 115 -19.89 30.74 -12.34
C ASP A 115 -18.98 30.65 -11.11
N SER A 116 -18.62 29.44 -10.66
CA SER A 116 -17.71 29.28 -9.52
C SER A 116 -16.25 29.39 -9.94
N SER A 117 -15.87 30.63 -10.27
CA SER A 117 -14.49 31.10 -10.21
C SER A 117 -13.81 30.64 -8.91
N ALA A 118 -12.58 30.14 -9.03
CA ALA A 118 -11.76 29.67 -7.92
C ALA A 118 -11.63 30.76 -6.84
N ARG A 119 -12.33 30.59 -5.70
CA ARG A 119 -12.24 31.51 -4.59
C ARG A 119 -10.99 31.21 -3.77
N THR A 120 -9.96 32.03 -3.94
CA THR A 120 -8.84 32.16 -3.00
C THR A 120 -9.37 32.86 -1.75
N ASP A 121 -9.63 32.10 -0.69
CA ASP A 121 -9.93 32.60 0.65
C ASP A 121 -8.74 33.41 1.18
N GLY A 122 -8.87 34.73 1.13
CA GLY A 122 -7.84 35.67 1.56
C GLY A 122 -8.41 37.04 1.94
N GLY A 123 -9.51 37.11 2.69
CA GLY A 123 -10.05 38.40 3.13
C GLY A 123 -11.09 38.30 4.25
N ARG A 124 -10.77 38.81 5.44
CA ARG A 124 -11.71 39.02 6.54
C ARG A 124 -12.40 40.38 6.38
N ASP A 125 -13.71 40.40 6.22
CA ASP A 125 -14.49 41.64 6.29
C ASP A 125 -14.69 42.07 7.75
N ARG A 126 -14.17 43.26 8.09
CA ARG A 126 -14.53 43.99 9.30
C ARG A 126 -15.77 44.81 8.99
N SER A 127 -16.92 44.44 9.53
CA SER A 127 -18.13 45.27 9.49
C SER A 127 -17.97 46.47 10.42
N ARG A 128 -17.79 47.64 9.80
CA ARG A 128 -17.86 48.98 10.40
C ARG A 128 -19.32 49.32 10.68
N GLY A 129 -19.74 49.19 11.93
CA GLY A 129 -21.00 49.75 12.42
C GLY A 129 -20.80 51.20 12.83
N GLU A 130 -21.12 52.14 11.96
CA GLU A 130 -21.39 53.54 12.32
C GLU A 130 -22.91 53.71 12.38
N GLU A 131 -23.48 53.53 13.58
CA GLU A 131 -24.80 54.07 13.93
C GLU A 131 -24.58 55.43 14.61
N GLY A 132 -24.94 56.51 13.92
CA GLY A 132 -25.01 57.86 14.47
C GLY A 132 -26.30 58.52 13.98
N ARG A 133 -27.21 58.77 14.91
CA ARG A 133 -28.39 59.62 14.75
C ARG A 133 -28.00 61.10 14.67
#